data_AF-A0A7Y8HPX1-F1
#
_entry.id   AF-A0A7Y8HPX1-F1
#
_cell.length_a   1.000
_cell.length_b   1.000
_cell.length_c   1.000
_cell.angle_alpha   90.00
_cell.angle_beta   90.00
_cell.angle_gamma   90.00
#
_symmetry.space_group_name_H-M   'P 1'
#
loop_
_entity.id
_entity.type
_entity.pdbx_description
1 polymer ?
#
loop_
_entity_poly.entity_id
_entity_poly.type
_entity_poly.pdbx_seq_one_letter_code
_entity_poly.pdbx_strand_id
1 'polypeptide(L)'
;MGNARVARRPNLTGHRFFARAIIGGLLAVCSTMLLMPEAASAQGSSRTGIEIDHSSTGFPLSGGHAQVVCERCHLQGIFRGTPTQCMQCHSPGGRVVSTFKPTNHIPTTVNCSSCHRTTNWTPAFFTHNGVAPGTCSRCHNQTIASGKPATHIPTTMACDSCHRTVGWTGAAFKHTGVGPGTCATCHNGIQAPGKSAGHVATTASCDSCHRVGAANWVLTITGYNHAGVVPGTCATCHNGSTARGKSASHVPTTQACDTCHKSTTTFVGAAFNHTEIVSGCATCHNGSTARGKSASHI
;
A
#
# COMPACT_ATOMS: atom_id res chain seq x y z
N MET A 1 33.84 10.12 -27.06
CA MET A 1 34.94 9.56 -26.25
C MET A 1 34.37 9.12 -24.90
N GLY A 2 34.64 7.89 -24.47
CA GLY A 2 34.35 7.39 -23.11
C GLY A 2 32.99 6.69 -22.92
N ASN A 3 32.93 5.38 -23.21
CA ASN A 3 31.78 4.51 -22.98
C ASN A 3 32.14 3.51 -21.86
N ALA A 4 31.54 3.61 -20.67
CA ALA A 4 31.81 2.70 -19.55
C ALA A 4 30.73 1.60 -19.48
N ARG A 5 31.14 0.38 -19.86
CA ARG A 5 30.35 -0.86 -19.70
C ARG A 5 30.45 -1.35 -18.25
N VAL A 6 29.33 -1.51 -17.57
CA VAL A 6 29.25 -2.26 -16.31
C VAL A 6 28.88 -3.71 -16.63
N ALA A 7 29.73 -4.64 -16.18
CA ALA A 7 29.65 -6.06 -16.42
C ALA A 7 28.53 -6.73 -15.60
N ARG A 8 27.77 -7.62 -16.26
CA ARG A 8 26.92 -8.63 -15.60
C ARG A 8 27.76 -9.89 -15.36
N ARG A 9 27.58 -10.54 -14.21
CA ARG A 9 27.84 -11.98 -14.01
C ARG A 9 26.80 -12.61 -13.07
N PRO A 10 26.62 -13.95 -13.15
CA PRO A 10 25.32 -14.60 -13.05
C PRO A 10 25.06 -15.34 -11.74
N ASN A 11 23.77 -15.69 -11.58
CA ASN A 11 23.16 -16.56 -10.59
C ASN A 11 23.57 -18.03 -10.78
N LEU A 12 23.89 -18.76 -9.69
CA LEU A 12 23.86 -20.23 -9.61
C LEU A 12 23.82 -20.72 -8.13
N THR A 13 22.70 -21.35 -7.77
CA THR A 13 22.53 -22.63 -7.03
C THR A 13 23.16 -22.90 -5.65
N GLY A 14 22.37 -23.52 -4.77
CA GLY A 14 22.85 -24.68 -3.99
C GLY A 14 22.43 -24.75 -2.53
N HIS A 15 21.47 -25.63 -2.22
CA HIS A 15 21.18 -26.17 -0.88
C HIS A 15 22.42 -26.75 -0.20
N ARG A 16 22.57 -26.61 1.14
CA ARG A 16 22.99 -27.67 2.08
C ARG A 16 22.57 -27.33 3.52
N PHE A 17 21.66 -28.13 4.08
CA PHE A 17 21.38 -28.20 5.52
C PHE A 17 22.48 -29.05 6.21
N PHE A 18 22.88 -28.63 7.40
CA PHE A 18 23.87 -29.31 8.24
C PHE A 18 23.29 -30.61 8.83
N ALA A 19 23.96 -31.74 8.58
CA ALA A 19 23.83 -32.97 9.36
C ALA A 19 25.06 -33.11 10.25
N ARG A 20 24.86 -33.25 11.57
CA ARG A 20 25.91 -33.62 12.52
C ARG A 20 25.80 -35.10 12.84
N ALA A 21 26.89 -35.82 12.61
CA ALA A 21 27.10 -37.20 13.04
C ALA A 21 27.53 -37.24 14.52
N ILE A 22 27.02 -38.21 15.27
CA ILE A 22 27.61 -38.69 16.53
C ILE A 22 27.70 -40.21 16.44
N ILE A 23 28.90 -40.71 16.73
CA ILE A 23 29.35 -42.10 16.66
C ILE A 23 29.25 -42.74 18.05
N GLY A 24 28.82 -44.00 18.09
CA GLY A 24 29.45 -45.06 18.89
C GLY A 24 28.95 -45.28 20.32
N GLY A 25 28.44 -46.49 20.58
CA GLY A 25 28.17 -46.98 21.94
C GLY A 25 27.43 -48.32 21.95
N LEU A 26 28.11 -49.38 21.53
CA LEU A 26 27.66 -50.78 21.60
C LEU A 26 27.80 -51.29 23.04
N LEU A 27 26.73 -51.78 23.67
CA LEU A 27 26.81 -52.71 24.80
C LEU A 27 25.57 -53.61 24.81
N ALA A 28 25.85 -54.89 24.57
CA ALA A 28 24.91 -55.98 24.55
C ALA A 28 24.40 -56.29 25.96
N VAL A 29 23.10 -56.54 26.10
CA VAL A 29 22.57 -57.36 27.19
C VAL A 29 21.63 -58.41 26.59
N CYS A 30 21.94 -59.64 26.98
CA CYS A 30 21.43 -60.90 26.50
C CYS A 30 20.13 -61.29 27.23
N SER A 31 19.23 -61.94 26.49
CA SER A 31 18.27 -62.98 26.92
C SER A 31 17.30 -62.70 28.07
N THR A 32 16.01 -62.57 27.71
CA THR A 32 14.97 -63.53 28.14
C THR A 32 13.86 -63.60 27.07
N MET A 33 13.88 -64.68 26.29
CA MET A 33 12.75 -65.11 25.46
C MET A 33 11.59 -65.52 26.37
N LEU A 34 10.55 -64.69 26.45
CA LEU A 34 9.21 -65.12 26.84
C LEU A 34 8.35 -65.21 25.59
N LEU A 35 7.98 -66.45 25.29
CA LEU A 35 7.01 -66.87 24.28
C LEU A 35 5.67 -66.17 24.55
N MET A 36 5.35 -65.16 23.75
CA MET A 36 3.99 -64.65 23.62
C MET A 36 3.35 -65.38 22.43
N PRO A 37 2.19 -66.04 22.60
CA PRO A 37 1.53 -66.72 21.51
C PRO A 37 1.11 -65.72 20.44
N GLU A 38 1.24 -66.16 19.20
CA GLU A 38 0.73 -65.51 18.01
C GLU A 38 -0.69 -65.01 18.27
N ALA A 39 -0.88 -63.69 18.31
CA ALA A 39 -2.19 -63.12 18.13
C ALA A 39 -2.61 -63.50 16.71
N ALA A 40 -3.35 -64.60 16.63
CA ALA A 40 -4.07 -65.01 15.44
C ALA A 40 -4.72 -63.75 14.88
N SER A 41 -4.30 -63.38 13.67
CA SER A 41 -5.01 -62.41 12.87
C SER A 41 -6.43 -62.93 12.77
N ALA A 42 -7.34 -62.34 13.55
CA ALA A 42 -8.75 -62.54 13.37
C ALA A 42 -9.04 -62.03 11.96
N GLN A 43 -9.06 -62.97 11.02
CA GLN A 43 -9.60 -62.75 9.69
C GLN A 43 -11.00 -62.20 9.94
N GLY A 44 -11.17 -60.92 9.63
CA GLY A 44 -12.45 -60.25 9.70
C GLY A 44 -13.45 -61.14 8.99
N SER A 45 -14.34 -61.74 9.79
CA SER A 45 -15.42 -62.57 9.30
C SER A 45 -16.13 -61.75 8.23
N SER A 46 -16.05 -62.22 6.99
CA SER A 46 -16.84 -61.74 5.87
C SER A 46 -18.30 -61.99 6.24
N ARG A 47 -18.88 -61.06 7.00
CA ARG A 47 -20.31 -60.83 6.96
C ARG A 47 -20.57 -60.45 5.52
N THR A 48 -21.44 -61.21 4.86
CA THR A 48 -22.06 -60.85 3.59
C THR A 48 -22.28 -59.34 3.57
N GLY A 49 -21.40 -58.63 2.85
CA GLY A 49 -21.28 -57.19 2.95
C GLY A 49 -22.54 -56.58 2.41
N ILE A 50 -23.42 -56.10 3.30
CA ILE A 50 -24.42 -55.13 2.91
C ILE A 50 -23.61 -53.88 2.59
N GLU A 51 -23.26 -53.74 1.32
CA GLU A 51 -22.71 -52.50 0.78
C GLU A 51 -23.84 -51.45 0.85
N ILE A 52 -23.84 -50.68 1.94
CA ILE A 52 -24.82 -49.61 2.12
C ILE A 52 -24.42 -48.47 1.17
N ASP A 53 -25.12 -48.39 0.05
CA ASP A 53 -24.94 -47.30 -0.89
C ASP A 53 -25.52 -45.99 -0.34
N HIS A 54 -24.63 -45.14 0.13
CA HIS A 54 -24.96 -43.81 0.64
C HIS A 54 -25.52 -42.88 -0.43
N SER A 55 -25.35 -43.18 -1.73
CA SER A 55 -25.94 -42.41 -2.83
C SER A 55 -27.48 -42.51 -2.86
N SER A 56 -28.01 -43.63 -2.36
CA SER A 56 -29.45 -43.86 -2.16
C SER A 56 -29.99 -43.25 -0.86
N THR A 57 -29.11 -42.72 -0.02
CA THR A 57 -29.46 -42.05 1.25
C THR A 57 -29.47 -40.53 1.07
N GLY A 58 -30.07 -39.81 2.02
CA GLY A 58 -30.04 -38.33 2.02
C GLY A 58 -28.66 -37.70 2.25
N PHE A 59 -27.57 -38.49 2.32
CA PHE A 59 -26.20 -38.00 2.51
C PHE A 59 -25.19 -38.83 1.69
N PRO A 60 -25.00 -38.50 0.40
CA PRO A 60 -23.97 -39.13 -0.42
C PRO A 60 -22.57 -38.84 0.14
N LEU A 61 -21.80 -39.89 0.43
CA LEU A 61 -20.43 -39.74 0.88
C LEU A 61 -19.55 -39.23 -0.26
N SER A 62 -18.87 -38.12 -0.04
CA SER A 62 -17.97 -37.49 -1.01
C SER A 62 -16.83 -36.78 -0.31
N GLY A 63 -15.69 -36.67 -1.00
CA GLY A 63 -14.50 -36.02 -0.47
C GLY A 63 -14.08 -36.58 0.89
N GLY A 64 -13.81 -35.70 1.86
CA GLY A 64 -13.38 -36.13 3.21
C GLY A 64 -14.36 -37.07 3.92
N HIS A 65 -15.67 -36.97 3.67
CA HIS A 65 -16.66 -37.84 4.31
C HIS A 65 -16.59 -39.29 3.82
N ALA A 66 -16.11 -39.54 2.59
CA ALA A 66 -15.95 -40.90 2.06
C ALA A 66 -14.83 -41.69 2.76
N GLN A 67 -13.97 -41.00 3.51
CA GLN A 67 -12.85 -41.62 4.24
C GLN A 67 -13.17 -41.83 5.73
N VAL A 68 -14.35 -41.44 6.18
CA VAL A 68 -14.75 -41.54 7.58
C VAL A 68 -15.28 -42.95 7.87
N VAL A 69 -14.73 -43.59 8.91
CA VAL A 69 -15.22 -44.90 9.37
C VAL A 69 -16.63 -44.81 9.93
N CYS A 70 -17.43 -45.87 9.75
CA CYS A 70 -18.87 -45.90 10.03
C CYS A 70 -19.24 -45.37 11.42
N GLU A 71 -18.50 -45.77 12.45
CA GLU A 71 -18.76 -45.50 13.87
C GLU A 71 -18.61 -44.01 14.22
N ARG A 72 -17.91 -43.23 13.39
CA ARG A 72 -17.79 -41.79 13.60
C ARG A 72 -19.11 -41.07 13.39
N CYS A 73 -19.96 -41.57 12.50
CA CYS A 73 -21.28 -40.98 12.23
C CYS A 73 -22.40 -41.79 12.91
N HIS A 74 -22.29 -43.12 12.86
CA HIS A 74 -23.26 -44.06 13.42
C HIS A 74 -22.90 -44.44 14.85
N LEU A 75 -23.01 -43.46 15.75
CA LEU A 75 -22.71 -43.66 17.16
C LEU A 75 -23.53 -44.81 17.74
N GLN A 76 -22.90 -45.65 18.57
CA GLN A 76 -23.53 -46.81 19.21
C GLN A 76 -24.20 -47.79 18.21
N GLY A 77 -23.75 -47.79 16.96
CA GLY A 77 -24.33 -48.63 15.90
C GLY A 77 -25.72 -48.18 15.44
N ILE A 78 -26.13 -46.94 15.74
CA ILE A 78 -27.42 -46.41 15.31
C ILE A 78 -27.28 -45.83 13.89
N PHE A 79 -27.80 -46.56 12.91
CA PHE A 79 -27.70 -46.19 11.49
C PHE A 79 -28.83 -45.28 10.99
N ARG A 80 -30.03 -45.42 11.56
CA ARG A 80 -31.22 -44.62 11.19
C ARG A 80 -31.21 -43.28 11.91
N GLY A 81 -31.60 -42.22 11.19
CA GLY A 81 -31.74 -40.88 11.76
C GLY A 81 -30.44 -40.13 11.99
N THR A 82 -29.31 -40.58 11.41
CA THR A 82 -28.08 -39.79 11.41
C THR A 82 -28.32 -38.45 10.71
N PRO A 83 -28.05 -37.31 11.37
CA PRO A 83 -28.26 -35.99 10.77
C PRO A 83 -27.40 -35.79 9.52
N THR A 84 -27.99 -35.16 8.51
CA THR A 84 -27.32 -34.89 7.21
C THR A 84 -26.93 -33.41 7.05
N GLN A 85 -27.35 -32.56 7.98
CA GLN A 85 -27.01 -31.13 7.98
C GLN A 85 -25.61 -30.89 8.54
N CYS A 86 -24.80 -30.09 7.84
CA CYS A 86 -23.40 -29.85 8.19
C CYS A 86 -23.21 -29.47 9.67
N MET A 87 -24.01 -28.52 10.18
CA MET A 87 -23.86 -27.96 11.53
C MET A 87 -24.20 -28.94 12.66
N GLN A 88 -24.93 -30.02 12.39
CA GLN A 88 -25.25 -31.04 13.40
C GLN A 88 -24.00 -31.86 13.79
N CYS A 89 -23.01 -31.90 12.91
CA CYS A 89 -21.72 -32.54 13.13
C CYS A 89 -20.57 -31.51 13.26
N HIS A 90 -20.60 -30.42 12.49
CA HIS A 90 -19.61 -29.35 12.43
C HIS A 90 -19.98 -28.15 13.31
N SER A 91 -20.12 -28.39 14.60
CA SER A 91 -20.39 -27.34 15.60
C SER A 91 -19.58 -27.58 16.88
N PRO A 92 -19.31 -26.53 17.67
CA PRO A 92 -18.78 -26.69 19.02
C PRO A 92 -19.73 -27.58 19.84
N GLY A 93 -19.23 -28.71 20.35
CA GLY A 93 -20.05 -29.67 21.09
C GLY A 93 -21.00 -30.51 20.22
N GLY A 94 -20.79 -30.55 18.91
CA GLY A 94 -21.56 -31.39 17.98
C GLY A 94 -21.43 -32.89 18.26
N ARG A 95 -22.21 -33.71 17.53
CA ARG A 95 -22.25 -35.18 17.72
C ARG A 95 -20.89 -35.86 17.53
N VAL A 96 -19.97 -35.21 16.82
CA VAL A 96 -18.66 -35.74 16.47
C VAL A 96 -17.59 -34.68 16.72
N VAL A 97 -16.37 -35.12 17.02
CA VAL A 97 -15.20 -34.22 17.05
C VAL A 97 -14.88 -33.82 15.60
N SER A 98 -15.05 -32.55 15.28
CA SER A 98 -14.84 -32.02 13.93
C SER A 98 -14.33 -30.59 13.95
N THR A 99 -13.83 -30.12 12.80
CA THR A 99 -13.59 -28.71 12.56
C THR A 99 -14.93 -27.99 12.34
N PHE A 100 -15.09 -26.79 12.88
CA PHE A 100 -16.30 -25.99 12.71
C PHE A 100 -15.93 -24.57 12.25
N LYS A 101 -16.96 -23.75 12.00
CA LYS A 101 -16.84 -22.37 11.54
C LYS A 101 -15.91 -21.55 12.47
N PRO A 102 -14.74 -21.06 12.00
CA PRO A 102 -13.83 -20.30 12.83
C PRO A 102 -14.37 -18.89 13.10
N THR A 103 -13.85 -18.22 14.13
CA THR A 103 -14.27 -16.86 14.54
C THR A 103 -14.07 -15.82 13.44
N ASN A 104 -13.09 -16.00 12.55
CA ASN A 104 -12.81 -15.13 11.41
C ASN A 104 -13.55 -15.52 10.13
N HIS A 105 -14.56 -16.37 10.20
CA HIS A 105 -15.39 -16.71 9.05
C HIS A 105 -16.31 -15.55 8.65
N ILE A 106 -16.58 -15.42 7.34
CA ILE A 106 -17.53 -14.43 6.80
C ILE A 106 -18.92 -14.59 7.47
N PRO A 107 -19.59 -13.52 7.94
CA PRO A 107 -20.92 -13.63 8.50
C PRO A 107 -21.91 -14.02 7.40
N THR A 108 -22.48 -15.21 7.48
CA THR A 108 -23.41 -15.74 6.49
C THR A 108 -24.35 -16.75 7.11
N THR A 109 -25.57 -16.81 6.58
CA THR A 109 -26.62 -17.77 6.91
C THR A 109 -26.91 -18.72 5.73
N VAL A 110 -26.18 -18.59 4.61
CA VAL A 110 -26.35 -19.47 3.45
C VAL A 110 -25.83 -20.88 3.74
N ASN A 111 -26.35 -21.86 3.00
CA ASN A 111 -25.90 -23.25 3.12
C ASN A 111 -24.39 -23.37 2.86
N CYS A 112 -23.71 -24.19 3.67
CA CYS A 112 -22.26 -24.37 3.62
C CYS A 112 -21.76 -24.76 2.22
N SER A 113 -22.54 -25.56 1.49
CA SER A 113 -22.24 -26.01 0.12
C SER A 113 -22.20 -24.90 -0.93
N SER A 114 -22.72 -23.70 -0.61
CA SER A 114 -22.61 -22.52 -1.47
C SER A 114 -21.18 -22.00 -1.55
N CYS A 115 -20.35 -22.30 -0.55
CA CYS A 115 -18.99 -21.81 -0.43
C CYS A 115 -17.96 -22.95 -0.30
N HIS A 116 -18.33 -24.07 0.30
CA HIS A 116 -17.41 -25.18 0.57
C HIS A 116 -17.76 -26.41 -0.26
N ARG A 117 -16.72 -27.15 -0.67
CA ARG A 117 -16.86 -28.48 -1.27
C ARG A 117 -16.31 -29.52 -0.31
N THR A 118 -16.95 -30.68 -0.24
CA THR A 118 -16.48 -31.81 0.57
C THR A 118 -15.13 -32.35 0.11
N THR A 119 -14.80 -32.18 -1.19
CA THR A 119 -13.53 -32.59 -1.79
C THR A 119 -12.39 -31.61 -1.52
N ASN A 120 -12.68 -30.33 -1.32
CA ASN A 120 -11.72 -29.27 -1.03
C ASN A 120 -12.40 -28.23 -0.14
N TRP A 121 -12.32 -28.44 1.17
CA TRP A 121 -13.04 -27.60 2.13
C TRP A 121 -12.45 -26.19 2.24
N THR A 122 -11.12 -26.07 2.11
CA THR A 122 -10.38 -24.80 2.13
C THR A 122 -9.48 -24.68 0.89
N PRO A 123 -9.43 -23.50 0.22
CA PRO A 123 -10.21 -22.30 0.51
C PRO A 123 -11.69 -22.45 0.08
N ALA A 124 -12.55 -21.65 0.70
CA ALA A 124 -13.94 -21.52 0.26
C ALA A 124 -14.02 -20.74 -1.05
N PHE A 125 -15.03 -21.03 -1.87
CA PHE A 125 -15.38 -20.25 -3.04
C PHE A 125 -16.16 -19.00 -2.60
N PHE A 126 -15.72 -17.84 -3.06
CA PHE A 126 -16.39 -16.56 -2.83
C PHE A 126 -16.27 -15.66 -4.05
N THR A 127 -17.33 -14.89 -4.33
CA THR A 127 -17.36 -13.87 -5.37
C THR A 127 -17.82 -12.54 -4.79
N HIS A 128 -17.24 -11.44 -5.27
CA HIS A 128 -17.67 -10.09 -4.90
C HIS A 128 -18.94 -9.65 -5.66
N ASN A 129 -19.40 -10.43 -6.63
CA ASN A 129 -20.64 -10.15 -7.35
C ASN A 129 -21.83 -10.18 -6.38
N GLY A 130 -22.62 -9.11 -6.37
CA GLY A 130 -23.79 -8.98 -5.49
C GLY A 130 -23.47 -8.48 -4.08
N VAL A 131 -22.22 -8.15 -3.77
CA VAL A 131 -21.90 -7.43 -2.53
C VAL A 131 -22.47 -6.02 -2.62
N ALA A 132 -23.33 -5.66 -1.67
CA ALA A 132 -23.96 -4.34 -1.65
C ALA A 132 -22.92 -3.22 -1.43
N PRO A 133 -23.01 -2.09 -2.16
CA PRO A 133 -22.18 -0.91 -1.93
C PRO A 133 -22.18 -0.47 -0.46
N GLY A 134 -21.07 0.07 0.03
CA GLY A 134 -20.92 0.52 1.42
C GLY A 134 -20.78 -0.58 2.48
N THR A 135 -20.84 -1.87 2.11
CA THR A 135 -20.79 -2.99 3.09
C THR A 135 -19.41 -3.65 3.23
N CYS A 136 -18.40 -3.18 2.50
CA CYS A 136 -17.08 -3.81 2.39
C CYS A 136 -16.42 -4.07 3.75
N SER A 137 -16.53 -3.11 4.68
CA SER A 137 -15.94 -3.17 6.02
C SER A 137 -16.53 -4.26 6.93
N ARG A 138 -17.66 -4.88 6.55
CA ARG A 138 -18.19 -6.05 7.28
C ARG A 138 -17.29 -7.27 7.14
N CYS A 139 -16.54 -7.37 6.05
CA CYS A 139 -15.58 -8.45 5.80
C CYS A 139 -14.13 -7.94 5.78
N HIS A 140 -13.88 -6.78 5.19
CA HIS A 140 -12.55 -6.18 5.09
C HIS A 140 -12.21 -5.36 6.35
N ASN A 141 -12.01 -6.07 7.46
CA ASN A 141 -11.89 -5.51 8.81
C ASN A 141 -10.59 -5.93 9.54
N GLN A 142 -9.57 -6.38 8.81
CA GLN A 142 -8.31 -6.93 9.34
C GLN A 142 -8.44 -8.30 10.03
N THR A 143 -9.65 -8.76 10.35
CA THR A 143 -9.90 -10.05 11.00
C THR A 143 -10.33 -11.11 10.00
N ILE A 144 -11.35 -10.81 9.17
CA ILE A 144 -11.95 -11.74 8.21
C ILE A 144 -11.20 -11.65 6.87
N ALA A 145 -11.02 -10.44 6.37
CA ALA A 145 -10.23 -10.13 5.19
C ALA A 145 -9.44 -8.83 5.42
N SER A 146 -8.38 -8.66 4.63
CA SER A 146 -7.55 -7.45 4.66
C SER A 146 -8.41 -6.22 4.34
N GLY A 147 -8.47 -5.28 5.28
CA GLY A 147 -9.09 -3.96 5.14
C GLY A 147 -8.09 -2.88 4.74
N LYS A 148 -8.33 -1.66 5.22
CA LYS A 148 -7.48 -0.50 4.93
C LYS A 148 -6.08 -0.72 5.54
N PRO A 149 -5.00 -0.74 4.74
CA PRO A 149 -3.64 -0.81 5.29
C PRO A 149 -3.29 0.50 6.03
N ALA A 150 -2.22 0.47 6.83
CA ALA A 150 -1.76 1.64 7.58
C ALA A 150 -1.39 2.85 6.69
N THR A 151 -1.00 2.59 5.44
CA THR A 151 -0.68 3.62 4.44
C THR A 151 -1.89 4.13 3.67
N HIS A 152 -3.10 3.65 3.97
CA HIS A 152 -4.32 4.13 3.33
C HIS A 152 -4.60 5.59 3.71
N ILE A 153 -5.12 6.36 2.77
CA ILE A 153 -5.56 7.74 3.03
C ILE A 153 -6.64 7.80 4.13
N PRO A 154 -6.56 8.69 5.11
CA PRO A 154 -7.62 8.82 6.12
C PRO A 154 -8.94 9.22 5.46
N THR A 155 -9.96 8.37 5.55
CA THR A 155 -11.28 8.64 4.97
C THR A 155 -12.40 7.86 5.66
N THR A 156 -13.54 8.52 5.82
CA THR A 156 -14.81 7.96 6.29
C THR A 156 -15.75 7.61 5.13
N MET A 157 -15.37 7.91 3.88
CA MET A 157 -16.17 7.60 2.70
C MET A 157 -16.34 6.08 2.53
N ALA A 158 -17.45 5.69 1.88
CA ALA A 158 -17.68 4.32 1.46
C ALA A 158 -16.56 3.88 0.49
N CYS A 159 -16.13 2.63 0.61
CA CYS A 159 -14.98 2.12 -0.17
C CYS A 159 -15.24 2.20 -1.68
N ASP A 160 -16.48 1.97 -2.10
CA ASP A 160 -16.96 2.02 -3.48
C ASP A 160 -16.99 3.44 -4.09
N SER A 161 -16.79 4.49 -3.28
CA SER A 161 -16.54 5.84 -3.80
C SER A 161 -15.17 5.98 -4.48
N CYS A 162 -14.23 5.09 -4.13
CA CYS A 162 -12.83 5.12 -4.59
C CYS A 162 -12.44 3.85 -5.34
N HIS A 163 -12.94 2.70 -4.91
CA HIS A 163 -12.55 1.37 -5.41
C HIS A 163 -13.70 0.70 -6.16
N ARG A 164 -13.35 -0.09 -7.18
CA ARG A 164 -14.30 -1.00 -7.84
C ARG A 164 -14.35 -2.32 -7.08
N THR A 165 -15.54 -2.92 -6.98
CA THR A 165 -15.77 -4.21 -6.30
C THR A 165 -15.13 -5.40 -7.01
N VAL A 166 -14.94 -5.29 -8.33
CA VAL A 166 -14.25 -6.27 -9.16
C VAL A 166 -13.07 -5.59 -9.85
N GLY A 167 -11.89 -6.22 -9.82
CA GLY A 167 -10.66 -5.63 -10.34
C GLY A 167 -10.10 -4.55 -9.41
N TRP A 168 -9.98 -4.88 -8.11
CA TRP A 168 -9.45 -4.00 -7.07
C TRP A 168 -8.02 -3.54 -7.41
N THR A 169 -7.94 -2.44 -8.11
CA THR A 169 -6.73 -1.76 -8.55
C THR A 169 -6.88 -0.28 -8.23
N GLY A 170 -5.76 0.45 -8.23
CA GLY A 170 -5.61 1.77 -7.62
C GLY A 170 -6.83 2.68 -7.73
N ALA A 171 -7.30 3.18 -6.57
CA ALA A 171 -8.37 4.16 -6.53
C ALA A 171 -7.93 5.48 -7.18
N ALA A 172 -8.80 6.05 -8.01
CA ALA A 172 -8.61 7.42 -8.49
C ALA A 172 -9.06 8.38 -7.39
N PHE A 173 -8.09 8.97 -6.68
CA PHE A 173 -8.40 10.02 -5.71
C PHE A 173 -8.74 11.33 -6.41
N LYS A 174 -9.91 11.90 -6.10
CA LYS A 174 -10.29 13.24 -6.54
C LYS A 174 -10.02 14.23 -5.42
N HIS A 175 -9.34 15.33 -5.74
CA HIS A 175 -9.05 16.39 -4.77
C HIS A 175 -10.25 17.30 -4.46
N THR A 176 -11.43 17.02 -5.04
CA THR A 176 -12.67 17.75 -4.75
C THR A 176 -13.04 17.61 -3.27
N GLY A 177 -13.24 18.73 -2.58
CA GLY A 177 -13.58 18.75 -1.15
C GLY A 177 -12.38 18.72 -0.20
N VAL A 178 -11.15 18.67 -0.71
CA VAL A 178 -9.94 18.86 0.12
C VAL A 178 -9.84 20.34 0.51
N GLY A 179 -9.86 20.63 1.81
CA GLY A 179 -9.81 21.99 2.34
C GLY A 179 -8.41 22.64 2.21
N PRO A 180 -8.33 23.98 2.11
CA PRO A 180 -7.06 24.71 2.21
C PRO A 180 -6.29 24.34 3.48
N GLY A 181 -4.95 24.38 3.46
CA GLY A 181 -4.13 24.04 4.63
C GLY A 181 -3.95 22.54 4.91
N THR A 182 -4.71 21.66 4.25
CA THR A 182 -4.71 20.22 4.60
C THR A 182 -3.78 19.37 3.73
N CYS A 183 -3.14 19.94 2.70
CA CYS A 183 -2.41 19.20 1.67
C CYS A 183 -1.31 18.28 2.26
N ALA A 184 -0.58 18.78 3.26
CA ALA A 184 0.52 18.06 3.90
C ALA A 184 0.07 16.82 4.69
N THR A 185 -1.22 16.69 5.02
CA THR A 185 -1.75 15.49 5.70
C THR A 185 -1.67 14.24 4.82
N CYS A 186 -1.69 14.41 3.50
CA CYS A 186 -1.55 13.33 2.52
C CYS A 186 -0.22 13.42 1.74
N HIS A 187 0.22 14.63 1.37
CA HIS A 187 1.48 14.87 0.66
C HIS A 187 2.69 14.96 1.61
N ASN A 188 2.92 13.89 2.38
CA ASN A 188 3.98 13.79 3.38
C ASN A 188 5.11 12.83 3.00
N GLY A 189 5.11 12.32 1.76
CA GLY A 189 6.10 11.35 1.28
C GLY A 189 5.77 9.88 1.61
N ILE A 190 4.72 9.61 2.39
CA ILE A 190 4.23 8.25 2.67
C ILE A 190 2.96 7.97 1.86
N GLN A 191 1.88 8.74 2.07
CA GLN A 191 0.62 8.52 1.35
C GLN A 191 0.66 9.08 -0.08
N ALA A 192 1.29 10.24 -0.26
CA ALA A 192 1.50 10.87 -1.55
C ALA A 192 2.83 11.64 -1.58
N PRO A 193 3.44 11.84 -2.77
CA PRO A 193 4.65 12.63 -2.90
C PRO A 193 4.50 14.04 -2.32
N GLY A 194 5.39 14.43 -1.42
CA GLY A 194 5.42 15.77 -0.82
C GLY A 194 6.23 16.77 -1.62
N LYS A 195 6.79 17.76 -0.92
CA LYS A 195 7.78 18.69 -1.48
C LYS A 195 9.00 17.90 -2.00
N SER A 196 9.35 18.12 -3.26
CA SER A 196 10.56 17.51 -3.84
C SER A 196 11.84 18.19 -3.31
N ALA A 197 12.99 17.56 -3.52
CA ALA A 197 14.28 18.08 -3.04
C ALA A 197 14.64 19.48 -3.59
N GLY A 198 14.07 19.87 -4.75
CA GLY A 198 14.27 21.20 -5.34
C GLY A 198 13.19 22.23 -4.96
N HIS A 199 12.26 21.89 -4.07
CA HIS A 199 11.22 22.80 -3.63
C HIS A 199 11.80 23.93 -2.76
N VAL A 200 11.28 25.15 -2.91
CA VAL A 200 11.67 26.30 -2.07
C VAL A 200 11.45 25.99 -0.58
N ALA A 201 12.41 26.37 0.27
CA ALA A 201 12.27 26.21 1.71
C ALA A 201 11.17 27.16 2.23
N THR A 202 10.01 26.62 2.59
CA THR A 202 8.86 27.39 3.09
C THR A 202 8.01 26.58 4.05
N THR A 203 7.47 27.26 5.06
CA THR A 203 6.44 26.75 5.99
C THR A 203 5.04 27.24 5.64
N ALA A 204 4.90 28.07 4.60
CA ALA A 204 3.59 28.55 4.15
C ALA A 204 2.70 27.40 3.69
N SER A 205 1.38 27.60 3.80
CA SER A 205 0.42 26.63 3.30
C SER A 205 0.58 26.42 1.80
N CYS A 206 0.41 25.19 1.32
CA CYS A 206 0.59 24.86 -0.10
C CYS A 206 -0.31 25.70 -1.01
N ASP A 207 -1.54 25.99 -0.58
CA ASP A 207 -2.52 26.80 -1.30
C ASP A 207 -2.15 28.29 -1.46
N SER A 208 -1.12 28.76 -0.76
CA SER A 208 -0.54 30.10 -1.00
C SER A 208 0.21 30.20 -2.32
N CYS A 209 0.68 29.08 -2.86
CA CYS A 209 1.47 29.00 -4.09
C CYS A 209 0.79 28.17 -5.17
N HIS A 210 0.04 27.14 -4.77
CA HIS A 210 -0.51 26.13 -5.65
C HIS A 210 -2.03 26.15 -5.66
N ARG A 211 -2.61 25.90 -6.83
CA ARG A 211 -4.05 25.63 -6.96
C ARG A 211 -4.27 24.22 -7.48
N VAL A 212 -5.27 23.57 -6.90
CA VAL A 212 -5.74 22.27 -7.38
C VAL A 212 -6.71 22.52 -8.53
N GLY A 213 -6.29 22.21 -9.75
CA GLY A 213 -7.19 22.10 -10.89
C GLY A 213 -7.90 20.75 -10.91
N ALA A 214 -8.92 20.61 -11.76
CA ALA A 214 -9.68 19.36 -11.91
C ALA A 214 -8.83 18.15 -12.35
N ALA A 215 -7.69 18.40 -13.01
CA ALA A 215 -6.80 17.35 -13.51
C ALA A 215 -5.33 17.50 -13.06
N ASN A 216 -4.86 18.70 -12.73
CA ASN A 216 -3.45 18.97 -12.48
C ASN A 216 -3.23 19.97 -11.34
N TRP A 217 -2.07 19.83 -10.69
CA TRP A 217 -1.54 20.78 -9.73
C TRP A 217 -0.91 21.94 -10.49
N VAL A 218 -1.51 23.13 -10.39
CA VAL A 218 -1.04 24.31 -11.14
C VAL A 218 -0.29 25.22 -10.18
N LEU A 219 0.96 25.55 -10.53
CA LEU A 219 1.72 26.58 -9.84
C LEU A 219 1.20 27.95 -10.28
N THR A 220 0.74 28.75 -9.32
CA THR A 220 0.28 30.12 -9.59
C THR A 220 1.45 31.07 -9.37
N ILE A 221 2.44 31.06 -10.27
CA ILE A 221 3.64 31.91 -10.14
C ILE A 221 3.26 33.40 -10.07
N THR A 222 2.18 33.80 -10.76
CA THR A 222 1.65 35.17 -10.74
C THR A 222 0.89 35.53 -9.46
N GLY A 223 0.65 34.58 -8.57
CA GLY A 223 -0.16 34.76 -7.36
C GLY A 223 0.60 34.64 -6.04
N TYR A 224 1.92 34.46 -6.07
CA TYR A 224 2.71 34.35 -4.84
C TYR A 224 2.64 35.65 -4.02
N ASN A 225 2.16 35.53 -2.79
CA ASN A 225 2.14 36.66 -1.86
C ASN A 225 3.53 36.84 -1.25
N HIS A 226 4.16 37.98 -1.55
CA HIS A 226 5.48 38.34 -1.01
C HIS A 226 5.43 38.82 0.46
N ALA A 227 4.25 38.81 1.11
CA ALA A 227 4.12 39.12 2.53
C ALA A 227 4.94 38.14 3.38
N GLY A 228 5.75 38.67 4.30
CA GLY A 228 6.58 37.89 5.20
C GLY A 228 7.91 37.40 4.60
N VAL A 229 8.24 37.77 3.35
CA VAL A 229 9.59 37.56 2.82
C VAL A 229 10.57 38.45 3.58
N VAL A 230 11.64 37.86 4.11
CA VAL A 230 12.67 38.58 4.88
C VAL A 230 13.44 39.52 3.94
N PRO A 231 13.59 40.81 4.27
CA PRO A 231 14.42 41.74 3.49
C PRO A 231 15.84 41.20 3.24
N GLY A 232 16.43 41.49 2.08
CA GLY A 232 17.73 40.95 1.67
C GLY A 232 17.75 39.51 1.17
N THR A 233 16.69 38.72 1.36
CA THR A 233 16.66 37.30 0.95
C THR A 233 16.14 37.06 -0.46
N CYS A 234 15.82 38.12 -1.23
CA CYS A 234 15.15 38.03 -2.53
C CYS A 234 15.89 37.10 -3.52
N ALA A 235 17.23 37.13 -3.51
CA ALA A 235 18.07 36.33 -4.41
C ALA A 235 17.99 34.82 -4.16
N THR A 236 17.51 34.38 -2.99
CA THR A 236 17.31 32.95 -2.70
C THR A 236 16.26 32.32 -3.63
N CYS A 237 15.27 33.12 -4.06
CA CYS A 237 14.24 32.71 -5.01
C CYS A 237 14.49 33.32 -6.41
N HIS A 238 14.86 34.60 -6.50
CA HIS A 238 15.12 35.29 -7.77
C HIS A 238 16.54 35.05 -8.29
N ASN A 239 16.87 33.78 -8.52
CA ASN A 239 18.21 33.31 -8.93
C ASN A 239 18.31 32.93 -10.42
N GLY A 240 17.22 33.10 -11.20
CA GLY A 240 17.16 32.73 -12.61
C GLY A 240 16.74 31.28 -12.88
N SER A 241 16.67 30.43 -11.84
CA SER A 241 16.17 29.05 -11.91
C SER A 241 14.82 28.91 -11.21
N THR A 242 14.73 29.32 -9.94
CA THR A 242 13.51 29.22 -9.11
C THR A 242 12.49 30.30 -9.48
N ALA A 243 12.97 31.53 -9.67
CA ALA A 243 12.20 32.67 -10.17
C ALA A 243 13.12 33.59 -10.97
N ARG A 244 12.53 34.51 -11.75
CA ARG A 244 13.27 35.43 -12.61
C ARG A 244 14.25 36.27 -11.79
N GLY A 245 15.55 36.14 -12.06
CA GLY A 245 16.59 36.94 -11.43
C GLY A 245 16.84 38.28 -12.11
N LYS A 246 17.98 38.90 -11.80
CA LYS A 246 18.48 40.10 -12.48
C LYS A 246 18.61 39.84 -13.98
N SER A 247 18.07 40.72 -14.82
CA SER A 247 18.26 40.63 -16.26
C SER A 247 19.70 40.98 -16.66
N ALA A 248 20.11 40.63 -17.89
CA ALA A 248 21.44 40.97 -18.40
C ALA A 248 21.71 42.49 -18.45
N SER A 249 20.65 43.30 -18.59
CA SER A 249 20.74 44.77 -18.60
C SER A 249 20.65 45.39 -17.19
N HIS A 250 20.56 44.58 -16.13
CA HIS A 250 20.51 45.09 -14.77
C HIS A 250 21.86 45.73 -14.38
N VAL A 251 21.81 46.80 -13.60
CA VAL A 251 23.03 47.45 -13.07
C VAL A 251 23.87 46.45 -12.27
N PRO A 252 25.20 46.33 -12.51
CA PRO A 252 26.05 45.46 -11.71
C PRO A 252 26.03 45.89 -10.25
N THR A 253 25.47 45.06 -9.36
CA THR A 253 25.39 45.36 -7.92
C THR A 253 25.29 44.08 -7.09
N THR A 254 25.97 44.09 -5.95
CA THR A 254 25.88 43.07 -4.90
C THR A 254 24.98 43.49 -3.73
N GLN A 255 24.41 44.71 -3.79
CA GLN A 255 23.51 45.21 -2.76
C GLN A 255 22.23 44.37 -2.67
N ALA A 256 21.61 44.39 -1.48
CA ALA A 256 20.31 43.81 -1.25
C ALA A 256 19.26 44.40 -2.20
N CYS A 257 18.33 43.57 -2.68
CA CYS A 257 17.39 43.99 -3.73
C CYS A 257 16.45 45.10 -3.25
N ASP A 258 16.05 45.03 -1.98
CA ASP A 258 15.20 45.99 -1.27
C ASP A 258 15.87 47.34 -0.97
N THR A 259 17.19 47.45 -1.20
CA THR A 259 17.86 48.76 -1.22
C THR A 259 17.30 49.62 -2.35
N CYS A 260 17.10 49.04 -3.54
CA CYS A 260 16.62 49.74 -4.73
C CYS A 260 15.14 49.48 -5.04
N HIS A 261 14.64 48.27 -4.79
CA HIS A 261 13.26 47.86 -5.09
C HIS A 261 12.40 47.89 -3.83
N LYS A 262 11.63 48.98 -3.64
CA LYS A 262 10.78 49.18 -2.45
C LYS A 262 9.43 48.45 -2.49
N SER A 263 9.03 47.95 -3.67
CA SER A 263 7.77 47.25 -3.88
C SER A 263 8.03 45.84 -4.40
N THR A 264 7.48 44.85 -3.70
CA THR A 264 7.51 43.43 -4.13
C THR A 264 6.39 43.07 -5.09
N THR A 265 5.41 43.95 -5.30
CA THR A 265 4.25 43.70 -6.18
C THR A 265 4.46 44.25 -7.58
N THR A 266 5.01 45.45 -7.69
CA THR A 266 5.29 46.09 -8.98
C THR A 266 6.74 45.88 -9.42
N PHE A 267 7.68 45.77 -8.48
CA PHE A 267 9.14 45.59 -8.68
C PHE A 267 9.80 46.55 -9.70
N VAL A 268 9.09 47.59 -10.13
CA VAL A 268 9.54 48.68 -11.00
C VAL A 268 9.85 49.93 -10.17
N GLY A 269 10.79 50.76 -10.66
CA GLY A 269 11.08 52.08 -10.07
C GLY A 269 12.32 52.17 -9.19
N ALA A 270 13.34 51.33 -9.41
CA ALA A 270 14.63 51.52 -8.75
C ALA A 270 15.28 52.85 -9.20
N ALA A 271 15.22 53.87 -8.36
CA ALA A 271 15.93 55.12 -8.55
C ALA A 271 17.41 54.92 -8.15
N PHE A 272 18.31 55.16 -9.09
CA PHE A 272 19.75 55.06 -8.84
C PHE A 272 20.27 56.41 -8.33
N ASN A 273 20.90 56.42 -7.15
CA ASN A 273 21.46 57.63 -6.56
C ASN A 273 22.92 57.82 -7.00
N HIS A 274 23.24 59.00 -7.52
CA HIS A 274 24.58 59.36 -8.00
C HIS A 274 25.44 60.10 -6.95
N THR A 275 24.90 60.42 -5.77
CA THR A 275 25.55 61.36 -4.81
C THR A 275 26.94 60.94 -4.33
N GLU A 276 27.32 59.67 -4.43
CA GLU A 276 28.65 59.17 -4.02
C GLU A 276 29.48 58.62 -5.19
N ILE A 277 29.00 58.73 -6.42
CA ILE A 277 29.72 58.24 -7.60
C ILE A 277 30.51 59.39 -8.21
N VAL A 278 31.80 59.42 -7.89
CA VAL A 278 32.75 60.44 -8.37
C VAL A 278 33.62 59.96 -9.53
N SER A 279 33.63 58.67 -9.85
CA SER A 279 34.40 58.10 -10.97
C SER A 279 33.78 56.81 -11.50
N GLY A 280 34.28 56.29 -12.63
CA GLY A 280 33.83 55.01 -13.19
C GLY A 280 32.51 55.06 -13.97
N CYS A 281 31.98 56.25 -14.28
CA CYS A 281 30.67 56.44 -14.92
C CYS A 281 30.49 55.64 -16.22
N ALA A 282 31.57 55.48 -17.00
CA ALA A 282 31.57 54.75 -18.28
C ALA A 282 31.23 53.26 -18.12
N THR A 283 31.40 52.68 -16.93
CA THR A 283 31.03 51.27 -16.68
C THR A 283 29.52 51.03 -16.73
N CYS A 284 28.71 52.06 -16.42
CA CYS A 284 27.25 52.02 -16.50
C CYS A 284 26.72 52.79 -17.72
N HIS A 285 27.34 53.92 -18.08
CA HIS A 285 27.00 54.71 -19.27
C HIS A 285 27.74 54.20 -20.51
N ASN A 286 27.49 52.94 -20.87
CA ASN A 286 28.13 52.22 -21.98
C ASN A 286 27.20 51.98 -23.18
N GLY A 287 25.97 52.49 -23.15
CA GLY A 287 24.97 52.30 -24.21
C GLY A 287 24.15 51.00 -24.10
N SER A 288 24.54 50.07 -23.24
CA SER A 288 23.79 48.83 -22.94
C SER A 288 23.05 48.91 -21.60
N THR A 289 23.72 49.37 -20.54
CA THR A 289 23.16 49.45 -19.18
C THR A 289 22.43 50.77 -18.95
N ALA A 290 23.04 51.88 -19.38
CA ALA A 290 22.47 53.21 -19.41
C ALA A 290 22.97 53.97 -20.64
N ARG A 291 22.26 55.04 -21.02
CA ARG A 291 22.64 55.88 -22.17
C ARG A 291 24.08 56.35 -22.01
N GLY A 292 24.92 56.03 -22.97
CA GLY A 292 26.32 56.46 -22.99
C GLY A 292 26.48 57.95 -23.26
N LYS A 293 27.73 58.42 -23.16
CA LYS A 293 28.11 59.76 -23.63
C LYS A 293 27.68 59.93 -25.08
N SER A 294 27.00 61.03 -25.40
CA SER A 294 26.66 61.33 -26.79
C SER A 294 27.94 61.62 -27.57
N ALA A 295 27.89 61.51 -28.90
CA ALA A 295 29.00 61.86 -29.78
C ALA A 295 29.46 63.33 -29.64
N SER A 296 28.68 64.17 -28.96
CA SER A 296 28.94 65.60 -28.74
C SER A 296 29.44 65.92 -27.31
N HIS A 297 29.74 64.91 -26.50
CA HIS A 297 30.16 65.11 -25.12
C HIS A 297 31.66 65.41 -25.05
N ILE A 298 32.00 66.70 -25.09
CA ILE A 298 33.34 67.28 -24.85
C ILE A 298 33.51 67.52 -23.35
#